data_AF-A0A849MJD1-F1
#
_entry.id   AF-A0A849MJD1-F1
#
_cell.length_a   1.000
_cell.length_b   1.000
_cell.length_c   1.000
_cell.angle_alpha   90.00
_cell.angle_beta   90.00
_cell.angle_gamma   90.00
#
_symmetry.space_group_name_H-M   'P 1'
#
loop_
_entity.id
_entity.type
_entity.pdbx_description
1 polymer ?
#
loop_
_entity_poly.entity_id
_entity_poly.type
_entity_poly.pdbx_seq_one_letter_code
_entity_poly.pdbx_strand_id
1 'polypeptide(L)'
;MFMTIGSETQLFNIKEYPCIRCDECALVCPVKLQPLQLHWYSQEFNEDRLDDYNLFACVECGNCSSVCPSHIPLVDEFKQAKSDILTKRSKRLKAEQNKQRYLKKQARIEQQKQDKIKKRATVVDKNADDDLAMKKKQDAIAAAVSRVKQKREQKQKQKES
;
A
#
# COMPACT_ATOMS: atom_id res chain seq x y z
N MET A 1 -44.98 14.63 20.12
CA MET A 1 -46.02 14.13 19.19
C MET A 1 -45.92 14.90 17.88
N PHE A 2 -44.89 14.64 17.08
CA PHE A 2 -44.78 15.16 15.71
C PHE A 2 -44.70 13.93 14.80
N MET A 3 -45.85 13.58 14.22
CA MET A 3 -45.97 12.54 13.21
C MET A 3 -45.21 13.03 11.97
N THR A 4 -44.00 12.51 11.77
CA THR A 4 -43.26 12.69 10.53
C THR A 4 -44.02 11.95 9.43
N ILE A 5 -44.64 12.72 8.56
CA ILE A 5 -45.19 12.31 7.27
C ILE A 5 -44.05 11.59 6.53
N GLY A 6 -44.08 10.26 6.55
CA GLY A 6 -43.32 9.44 5.63
C GLY A 6 -43.88 9.72 4.25
N SER A 7 -43.19 10.59 3.50
CA SER A 7 -43.48 10.83 2.10
C SER A 7 -43.30 9.51 1.36
N GLU A 8 -44.42 8.88 1.06
CA GLU A 8 -44.57 7.76 0.15
C GLU A 8 -44.04 8.24 -1.21
N THR A 9 -42.73 8.09 -1.45
CA THR A 9 -42.15 8.26 -2.78
C THR A 9 -42.72 7.16 -3.64
N GLN A 10 -43.85 7.46 -4.27
CA GLN A 10 -44.48 6.64 -5.28
C GLN A 10 -43.45 6.37 -6.37
N LEU A 11 -42.99 5.12 -6.41
CA LEU A 11 -42.23 4.57 -7.50
C LEU A 11 -43.16 4.52 -8.70
N PHE A 12 -43.18 5.59 -9.51
CA PHE A 12 -43.69 5.52 -10.87
C PHE A 12 -42.81 4.53 -11.62
N ASN A 13 -43.26 3.28 -11.67
CA ASN A 13 -42.61 2.20 -12.40
C ASN A 13 -42.82 2.42 -13.90
N ILE A 14 -42.09 3.38 -14.46
CA ILE A 14 -42.04 3.64 -15.90
C ILE A 14 -41.31 2.45 -16.52
N LYS A 15 -41.98 1.76 -17.45
CA LYS A 15 -41.42 0.59 -18.10
C LYS A 15 -40.30 1.02 -19.04
N GLU A 16 -39.09 0.54 -18.78
CA GLU A 16 -37.94 0.73 -19.65
C GLU A 16 -38.06 -0.13 -20.92
N TYR A 17 -37.68 0.45 -22.04
CA TYR A 17 -37.62 -0.22 -23.34
C TYR A 17 -36.18 -0.26 -23.86
N PRO A 18 -35.83 -1.20 -24.76
CA PRO A 18 -34.51 -1.21 -25.36
C PRO A 18 -34.25 0.06 -26.16
N CYS A 19 -33.00 0.51 -26.18
CA CYS A 19 -32.58 1.67 -26.96
C CYS A 19 -32.78 1.44 -28.46
N ILE A 20 -33.49 2.35 -29.13
CA ILE A 20 -33.70 2.33 -30.59
C ILE A 20 -32.62 3.11 -31.38
N ARG A 21 -31.61 3.65 -30.70
CA ARG A 21 -30.50 4.43 -31.27
C ARG A 21 -30.98 5.65 -32.10
N CYS A 22 -31.90 6.45 -31.56
CA CYS A 22 -32.41 7.66 -32.21
C CYS A 22 -31.50 8.90 -32.09
N ASP A 23 -30.39 8.83 -31.33
CA ASP A 23 -29.41 9.91 -31.11
C ASP A 23 -29.93 11.26 -30.56
N GLU A 24 -31.20 11.38 -30.20
CA GLU A 24 -31.79 12.61 -29.62
C GLU A 24 -31.07 13.08 -28.35
N CYS A 25 -30.58 12.12 -27.54
CA CYS A 25 -29.84 12.41 -26.31
C CYS A 25 -28.57 13.25 -26.55
N ALA A 26 -27.90 13.08 -27.69
CA ALA A 26 -26.70 13.83 -28.05
C ALA A 26 -27.03 15.26 -28.47
N LEU A 27 -28.16 15.45 -29.17
CA LEU A 27 -28.61 16.76 -29.66
C LEU A 27 -28.98 17.72 -28.51
N VAL A 28 -29.55 17.19 -27.43
CA VAL A 28 -30.00 18.00 -26.29
C VAL A 28 -28.94 18.18 -25.20
N CYS A 29 -27.76 17.57 -25.35
CA CYS A 29 -26.73 17.63 -24.33
C CYS A 29 -26.08 19.02 -24.27
N PRO A 30 -26.17 19.77 -23.15
CA PRO A 30 -25.62 21.13 -23.06
C PRO A 30 -24.09 21.17 -23.14
N VAL A 31 -23.43 20.08 -22.77
CA VAL A 31 -21.97 19.92 -22.80
C VAL A 31 -21.48 19.10 -24.00
N LYS A 32 -22.37 18.79 -24.96
CA LYS A 32 -22.06 18.08 -26.22
C LYS A 32 -21.32 16.73 -25.99
N LEU A 33 -21.73 15.99 -24.97
CA LEU A 33 -21.26 14.61 -24.76
C LEU A 33 -21.98 13.65 -25.71
N GLN A 34 -21.54 12.39 -25.70
CA GLN A 34 -22.19 11.30 -26.42
C GLN A 34 -22.86 10.31 -25.42
N PRO A 35 -24.09 10.59 -24.94
CA PRO A 35 -24.71 9.81 -23.88
C PRO A 35 -24.93 8.35 -24.25
N LEU A 36 -25.19 8.05 -25.53
CA LEU A 36 -25.37 6.68 -25.99
C LEU A 36 -24.10 5.84 -25.76
N GLN A 37 -22.92 6.36 -26.06
CA GLN A 37 -21.67 5.63 -25.84
C GLN A 37 -21.39 5.47 -24.34
N LEU A 38 -21.60 6.54 -23.56
CA LEU A 38 -21.46 6.48 -22.10
C LEU A 38 -22.40 5.45 -21.47
N HIS A 39 -23.63 5.30 -21.98
CA HIS A 39 -24.58 4.26 -21.54
C HIS A 39 -23.99 2.86 -21.73
N TRP A 40 -23.55 2.52 -22.94
CA TRP A 40 -22.97 1.21 -23.21
C TRP A 40 -21.73 0.93 -22.34
N TYR A 41 -20.83 1.90 -22.20
CA TYR A 41 -19.66 1.73 -21.33
C TYR A 41 -20.00 1.66 -19.84
N SER A 42 -21.07 2.33 -19.41
CA SER A 42 -21.60 2.23 -18.05
C SER A 42 -22.15 0.84 -17.76
N GLN A 43 -22.89 0.25 -18.71
CA GLN A 43 -23.43 -1.10 -18.62
C GLN A 43 -22.32 -2.17 -18.61
N GLU A 44 -21.22 -1.93 -19.34
CA GLU A 44 -20.02 -2.79 -19.33
C GLU A 44 -19.10 -2.56 -18.13
N PHE A 45 -19.39 -1.57 -17.27
CA PHE A 45 -18.52 -1.13 -16.17
C PHE A 45 -17.08 -0.78 -16.62
N ASN A 46 -16.92 -0.26 -17.84
CA ASN A 46 -15.62 0.04 -18.44
C ASN A 46 -15.16 1.46 -18.08
N GLU A 47 -14.45 1.58 -16.94
CA GLU A 47 -13.96 2.86 -16.40
C GLU A 47 -13.07 3.62 -17.38
N ASP A 48 -12.17 2.92 -18.08
CA ASP A 48 -11.20 3.54 -18.98
C ASP A 48 -11.91 4.22 -20.15
N ARG A 49 -12.90 3.55 -20.74
CA ARG A 49 -13.72 4.12 -21.82
C ARG A 49 -14.61 5.27 -21.34
N LEU A 50 -15.12 5.19 -20.12
CA LEU A 50 -15.90 6.29 -19.52
C LEU A 50 -15.03 7.54 -19.31
N ASP A 51 -13.76 7.37 -18.94
CA ASP A 51 -12.80 8.47 -18.85
C ASP A 51 -12.46 9.03 -20.24
N ASP A 52 -12.21 8.17 -21.24
CA ASP A 52 -11.91 8.58 -22.63
C ASP A 52 -13.05 9.42 -23.23
N TYR A 53 -14.30 9.07 -22.92
CA TYR A 53 -15.50 9.80 -23.35
C TYR A 53 -15.90 10.94 -22.41
N ASN A 54 -15.02 11.34 -21.50
CA ASN A 54 -15.19 12.46 -20.58
C ASN A 54 -16.47 12.39 -19.74
N LEU A 55 -16.80 11.23 -19.16
CA LEU A 55 -17.96 11.06 -18.27
C LEU A 55 -18.02 12.13 -17.17
N PHE A 56 -16.87 12.54 -16.63
CA PHE A 56 -16.77 13.56 -15.59
C PHE A 56 -17.18 14.97 -16.04
N ALA A 57 -17.23 15.26 -17.35
CA ALA A 57 -17.76 16.52 -17.87
C ALA A 57 -19.29 16.59 -17.85
N CYS A 58 -19.99 15.46 -17.62
CA CYS A 58 -21.44 15.45 -17.50
C CYS A 58 -21.85 16.30 -16.28
N VAL A 59 -22.80 17.22 -16.45
CA VAL A 59 -23.29 18.09 -15.36
C VAL A 59 -24.59 17.58 -14.72
N GLU A 60 -25.01 16.36 -15.06
CA GLU A 60 -26.18 15.69 -14.45
C GLU A 60 -27.51 16.46 -14.63
N CYS A 61 -27.63 17.20 -15.74
CA CYS A 61 -28.79 18.05 -16.06
C CYS A 61 -30.13 17.30 -16.27
N GLY A 62 -30.11 16.00 -16.60
CA GLY A 62 -31.34 15.22 -16.80
C GLY A 62 -31.84 15.15 -18.24
N ASN A 63 -31.44 16.07 -19.12
CA ASN A 63 -32.03 16.23 -20.45
C ASN A 63 -32.04 14.95 -21.30
N CYS A 64 -30.96 14.16 -21.26
CA CYS A 64 -30.88 12.92 -22.04
C CYS A 64 -31.88 11.85 -21.59
N SER A 65 -32.21 11.79 -20.29
CA SER A 65 -33.22 10.87 -19.75
C SER A 65 -34.63 11.33 -20.14
N SER A 66 -34.88 12.64 -20.04
CA SER A 66 -36.20 13.22 -20.35
C SER A 66 -36.60 13.09 -21.82
N VAL A 67 -35.65 13.19 -22.76
CA VAL A 67 -35.95 13.07 -24.20
C VAL A 67 -35.94 11.63 -24.70
N CYS A 68 -35.51 10.66 -23.89
CA CYS A 68 -35.37 9.29 -24.35
C CYS A 68 -36.76 8.67 -24.63
N PRO A 69 -37.07 8.26 -25.88
CA PRO A 69 -38.35 7.61 -26.19
C PRO A 69 -38.45 6.21 -25.57
N SER A 70 -37.30 5.60 -25.23
CA SER A 70 -37.23 4.30 -24.55
C SER A 70 -37.30 4.41 -23.02
N HIS A 71 -37.45 5.62 -22.47
CA HIS A 71 -37.48 5.91 -21.03
C HIS A 71 -36.25 5.38 -20.24
N ILE A 72 -35.06 5.38 -20.86
CA ILE A 72 -33.84 4.91 -20.21
C ILE A 72 -33.31 6.00 -19.24
N PRO A 73 -33.06 5.66 -17.96
CA PRO A 73 -32.59 6.62 -16.96
C PRO A 73 -31.09 6.94 -17.06
N LEU A 74 -30.66 7.45 -18.23
CA LEU A 74 -29.25 7.70 -18.57
C LEU A 74 -28.49 8.51 -17.51
N VAL A 75 -29.13 9.51 -16.92
CA VAL A 75 -28.47 10.37 -15.91
C VAL A 75 -28.22 9.63 -14.60
N ASP A 76 -29.10 8.71 -14.21
CA ASP A 76 -28.91 7.95 -12.98
C ASP A 76 -27.78 6.94 -13.14
N GLU A 77 -27.67 6.30 -14.30
CA GLU A 77 -26.51 5.48 -14.65
C GLU A 77 -25.20 6.27 -14.59
N PHE A 78 -25.16 7.48 -15.18
CA PHE A 78 -23.95 8.32 -15.16
C PHE A 78 -23.57 8.76 -13.75
N LYS A 79 -24.55 9.08 -12.89
CA LYS A 79 -24.32 9.39 -11.47
C LYS A 79 -23.72 8.20 -10.74
N GLN A 80 -24.29 7.01 -10.94
CA GLN A 80 -23.79 5.77 -10.35
C GLN A 80 -22.37 5.48 -10.82
N ALA A 81 -22.11 5.52 -12.13
CA ALA A 81 -20.79 5.29 -12.71
C ALA A 81 -19.72 6.25 -12.16
N LYS A 82 -20.04 7.56 -12.05
CA LYS A 82 -19.12 8.52 -11.43
C LYS A 82 -18.84 8.20 -9.97
N SER A 83 -19.88 7.90 -9.19
CA SER A 83 -19.76 7.54 -7.77
C SER A 83 -18.88 6.30 -7.59
N ASP A 84 -19.06 5.29 -8.44
CA ASP A 84 -18.30 4.06 -8.42
C ASP A 84 -16.83 4.30 -8.76
N ILE A 85 -16.55 5.07 -9.82
CA ILE A 85 -15.18 5.45 -10.20
C ILE A 85 -14.50 6.21 -9.06
N LEU A 86 -15.17 7.20 -8.46
CA LEU A 86 -14.62 7.98 -7.34
C LEU A 86 -14.34 7.09 -6.13
N THR A 87 -15.26 6.18 -5.81
CA THR A 87 -15.11 5.22 -4.71
C THR A 87 -13.92 4.29 -4.95
N LYS A 88 -13.78 3.75 -6.17
CA LYS A 88 -12.66 2.89 -6.56
C LYS A 88 -11.34 3.65 -6.53
N ARG A 89 -11.28 4.88 -7.07
CA ARG A 89 -10.10 5.75 -7.01
C ARG A 89 -9.67 6.04 -5.57
N SER A 90 -10.61 6.38 -4.68
CA SER A 90 -10.34 6.61 -3.26
C SER A 90 -9.79 5.36 -2.56
N LYS A 91 -10.36 4.17 -2.84
CA LYS A 91 -9.86 2.89 -2.33
C LYS A 91 -8.44 2.59 -2.83
N ARG A 92 -8.16 2.80 -4.13
CA ARG A 92 -6.82 2.64 -4.72
C ARG A 92 -5.80 3.56 -4.05
N LEU A 93 -6.12 4.83 -3.84
CA LEU A 93 -5.24 5.80 -3.15
C LEU A 93 -4.92 5.38 -1.71
N LYS A 94 -5.93 4.95 -0.94
CA LYS A 94 -5.74 4.47 0.44
C LYS A 94 -4.89 3.19 0.48
N ALA A 95 -5.12 2.27 -0.46
CA ALA A 95 -4.33 1.05 -0.58
C ALA A 95 -2.85 1.36 -0.86
N GLU A 96 -2.58 2.29 -1.78
CA GLU A 96 -1.21 2.71 -2.10
C GLU A 96 -0.53 3.40 -0.91
N GLN A 97 -1.25 4.29 -0.20
CA GLN A 97 -0.74 4.90 1.03
C GLN A 97 -0.42 3.86 2.11
N ASN A 98 -1.28 2.87 2.30
CA ASN A 98 -1.06 1.78 3.26
C ASN A 98 0.15 0.92 2.87
N LYS A 99 0.33 0.63 1.58
CA LYS A 99 1.49 -0.07 1.05
C LYS A 99 2.78 0.70 1.34
N GLN A 100 2.80 2.01 1.09
CA GLN A 100 3.96 2.85 1.40
C GLN A 100 4.30 2.84 2.90
N ARG A 101 3.29 2.92 3.77
CA ARG A 101 3.48 2.83 5.23
C ARG A 101 4.04 1.47 5.64
N TYR A 102 3.55 0.40 5.05
CA TYR A 102 4.02 -0.96 5.30
C TYR A 102 5.49 -1.13 4.91
N LEU A 103 5.87 -0.71 3.70
CA LEU A 103 7.24 -0.80 3.21
C LEU A 103 8.22 -0.02 4.10
N LYS A 104 7.86 1.20 4.52
CA LYS A 104 8.68 2.00 5.45
C LYS A 104 8.87 1.29 6.80
N LYS A 105 7.80 0.67 7.33
CA LYS A 105 7.88 -0.10 8.57
C LYS A 105 8.80 -1.32 8.42
N GLN A 106 8.69 -2.05 7.32
CA GLN A 106 9.56 -3.20 7.03
C GLN A 106 11.03 -2.81 6.95
N ALA A 107 11.35 -1.73 6.22
CA ALA A 107 12.71 -1.21 6.12
C ALA A 107 13.30 -0.86 7.49
N ARG A 108 12.51 -0.20 8.37
CA ARG A 108 12.94 0.11 9.74
C ARG A 108 13.24 -1.15 10.57
N ILE A 109 12.39 -2.17 10.46
CA ILE A 109 12.58 -3.44 11.19
C ILE A 109 13.84 -4.15 10.68
N GLU A 110 14.07 -4.15 9.36
CA GLU A 110 15.24 -4.77 8.76
C GLU A 110 16.54 -4.08 9.17
N GLN A 111 16.57 -2.74 9.16
CA GLN A 111 17.70 -1.96 9.68
C GLN A 111 17.98 -2.28 11.15
N GLN A 112 16.95 -2.33 11.99
CA GLN A 112 17.11 -2.69 13.40
C GLN A 112 17.66 -4.11 13.60
N LYS A 113 17.24 -5.07 12.77
CA LYS A 113 17.79 -6.43 12.79
C LYS A 113 19.26 -6.43 12.39
N GLN A 114 19.61 -5.73 11.32
CA GLN A 114 21.00 -5.63 10.86
C GLN A 114 21.88 -4.93 11.88
N ASP A 115 21.41 -3.85 12.50
CA ASP A 115 22.13 -3.14 13.56
C ASP A 115 22.33 -4.03 14.78
N LYS A 116 21.33 -4.84 15.15
CA LYS A 116 21.47 -5.85 16.22
C LYS A 116 22.48 -6.94 15.85
N ILE A 117 22.47 -7.43 14.61
CA ILE A 117 23.43 -8.43 14.13
C ILE A 117 24.85 -7.84 14.12
N LYS A 118 25.04 -6.63 13.59
CA LYS A 118 26.32 -5.91 13.59
C LYS A 118 26.82 -5.66 15.02
N LYS A 119 25.97 -5.17 15.92
CA LYS A 119 26.33 -4.99 17.33
C LYS A 119 26.75 -6.30 17.97
N ARG A 120 26.01 -7.40 17.74
CA ARG A 120 26.40 -8.73 18.24
C ARG A 120 27.72 -9.21 17.65
N ALA A 121 27.94 -9.06 16.34
CA ALA A 121 29.21 -9.41 15.70
C ALA A 121 30.38 -8.62 16.31
N THR A 122 30.27 -7.30 16.45
CA THR A 122 31.33 -6.47 17.06
C THR A 122 31.63 -6.83 18.51
N VAL A 123 30.65 -7.32 19.27
CA VAL A 123 30.87 -7.77 20.66
C VAL A 123 31.58 -9.13 20.67
N VAL A 124 31.21 -10.04 19.75
CA VAL A 124 31.91 -11.32 19.59
C VAL A 124 33.37 -11.11 19.15
N ASP A 125 33.61 -10.23 18.17
CA ASP A 125 34.96 -9.91 17.69
C ASP A 125 35.82 -9.30 18.83
N LYS A 126 35.28 -8.33 19.58
CA LYS A 126 35.98 -7.73 20.73
C LYS A 126 36.29 -8.73 21.84
N ASN A 127 35.33 -9.58 22.21
CA ASN A 127 35.55 -10.61 23.23
C ASN A 127 36.60 -11.62 22.76
N ALA A 128 36.62 -11.98 21.48
CA ALA A 128 37.63 -12.87 20.91
C ALA A 128 39.03 -12.23 20.92
N ASP A 129 39.14 -10.94 20.61
CA ASP A 129 40.39 -10.17 20.71
C ASP A 129 40.89 -10.08 22.16
N ASP A 130 39.99 -9.82 23.12
CA ASP A 130 40.28 -9.77 24.55
C ASP A 130 40.72 -11.14 25.10
N ASP A 131 40.05 -12.23 24.69
CA ASP A 131 40.42 -13.61 25.02
C ASP A 131 41.80 -13.98 24.44
N LEU A 132 42.11 -13.54 23.21
CA LEU A 132 43.41 -13.75 22.57
C LEU A 132 44.52 -12.98 23.32
N ALA A 133 44.24 -11.76 23.75
CA ALA A 133 45.16 -10.94 24.53
C ALA A 133 45.40 -11.54 25.94
N MET A 134 44.37 -12.12 26.55
CA MET A 134 44.47 -12.81 27.84
C MET A 134 45.29 -14.11 27.73
N LYS A 135 45.08 -14.92 26.69
CA LYS A 135 45.91 -16.10 26.40
C LYS A 135 47.37 -15.74 26.20
N LYS A 136 47.67 -14.72 25.39
CA LYS A 136 49.06 -14.24 25.20
C LYS A 136 49.75 -13.82 26.50
N LYS A 137 49.01 -13.18 27.42
CA LYS A 137 49.53 -12.83 28.75
C LYS A 137 49.78 -14.08 29.60
N GLN A 138 48.87 -15.05 29.59
CA GLN A 138 49.04 -16.32 30.32
C GLN A 138 50.24 -17.12 29.78
N ASP A 139 50.39 -17.22 28.46
CA ASP A 139 51.50 -17.92 27.81
C ASP A 139 52.85 -17.27 28.13
N ALA A 140 52.91 -15.93 28.17
CA ALA A 140 54.10 -15.19 28.57
C ALA A 140 54.46 -15.40 30.05
N ILE A 141 53.46 -15.44 30.94
CA ILE A 141 53.67 -15.73 32.38
C ILE A 141 54.14 -17.17 32.57
N ALA A 142 53.54 -18.14 31.89
CA ALA A 142 53.96 -19.54 31.95
C ALA A 142 55.41 -19.74 31.45
N ALA A 143 55.79 -19.05 30.38
CA ALA A 143 57.17 -19.03 29.87
C ALA A 143 58.17 -18.38 30.83
N ALA A 144 57.76 -17.38 31.62
CA ALA A 144 58.61 -16.77 32.64
C ALA A 144 58.78 -17.68 33.88
N VAL A 145 57.69 -18.30 34.33
CA VAL A 145 57.68 -19.22 35.49
C VAL A 145 58.56 -20.46 35.23
N SER A 146 58.52 -21.02 34.02
CA SER A 146 59.37 -22.16 33.65
C SER A 146 60.86 -21.82 33.65
N ARG A 147 61.24 -20.63 33.17
CA ARG A 147 62.62 -20.12 33.20
C ARG A 147 63.15 -19.91 34.63
N VAL A 148 62.30 -19.49 35.57
CA VAL A 148 62.68 -19.33 36.98
C VAL A 148 62.84 -20.69 37.68
N LYS A 149 61.99 -21.68 37.37
CA LYS A 149 62.12 -23.05 37.87
C LYS A 149 63.44 -23.70 37.42
N GLN A 150 63.78 -23.60 36.13
CA GLN A 150 65.04 -24.14 35.60
C GLN A 150 66.27 -23.46 36.22
N LYS A 151 66.23 -22.14 36.45
CA LYS A 151 67.31 -21.43 37.17
C LYS A 151 67.41 -21.82 38.65
N ARG A 152 66.31 -22.19 39.30
CA ARG A 152 66.29 -22.67 40.70
C ARG A 152 66.87 -24.09 40.81
N GLU A 153 66.55 -24.98 39.88
CA GLU A 153 67.09 -26.35 39.81
C GLU A 153 68.60 -26.36 39.47
N GLN A 154 69.06 -25.45 38.59
CA GLN A 154 70.49 -25.26 38.33
C GLN A 154 71.25 -24.73 39.56
N LYS A 155 70.64 -23.83 40.33
CA LYS A 155 71.21 -23.33 41.59
C LYS A 155 71.22 -24.37 42.72
N GLN A 156 70.28 -25.32 42.71
CA GLN A 156 70.27 -26.44 43.66
C GLN A 156 71.36 -27.45 43.33
N LYS A 157 71.58 -27.76 42.05
CA LYS A 157 72.67 -28.65 41.62
C LYS A 157 74.08 -28.07 41.85
N GLN A 158 74.23 -26.74 41.83
CA GLN A 158 75.48 -26.04 42.19
C GLN A 158 75.75 -25.96 43.70
N LYS A 159 74.80 -26.37 44.56
CA LYS A 159 74.92 -26.32 46.03
C LYS A 159 75.19 -27.70 46.66
N GLU A 160 75.15 -28.76 45.86
CA GLU A 160 75.42 -30.15 46.24
C GLU A 160 76.74 -30.70 45.63
N SER A 161 77.55 -29.83 45.03
CA SER A 161 78.96 -30.09 44.66
C SER A 161 79.88 -29.22 45.51
#